data_AF-A0A7J7ID73-F1
#
_entry.id   AF-A0A7J7ID73-F1
#
_cell.length_a   1.000
_cell.length_b   1.000
_cell.length_c   1.000
_cell.angle_alpha   90.00
_cell.angle_beta   90.00
_cell.angle_gamma   90.00
#
_symmetry.space_group_name_H-M   'P 1'
#
loop_
_entity.id
_entity.type
_entity.pdbx_description
1 polymer ?
#
loop_
_entity_poly.entity_id
_entity_poly.type
_entity_poly.pdbx_seq_one_letter_code
_entity_poly.pdbx_strand_id
1 'polypeptide(L)'
;MTRLQFMSTFFYKKITSVPQRSRGDTISTDELFESIAKRWLIARGVDLFTKKMVFVPVHHEFHWSVAVLCNLDAFLHGWSTGSDPESKQRPCILYLDSVRPASPGGMTKALRSFLAVYARARQTALFSPGHCRPSRRGAASSSTMHLAAVLNPPQPESTESAFMPLAQECRQDEMEDSTVATDVIDVICGDSNSTPLMTRKHAFHAELDETSDVLPQTTGLVFDGDSLPLLKPKVPLQENSMDCGIYTLMYVEYLATKWPESYQLDRLNQRTSELFGTSDVDAYRMEIERVVRCLAHSQGIENLPESVCYDIDAADMEDA
;
A
#
# COMPACT_ATOMS: atom_id res chain seq x y z
N MET A 1 7.97 12.64 -1.40
CA MET A 1 6.64 12.00 -1.51
C MET A 1 6.83 10.50 -1.64
N THR A 2 6.00 9.67 -1.00
CA THR A 2 6.13 8.20 -1.04
C THR A 2 5.87 7.68 -2.45
N ARG A 3 6.82 6.91 -3.00
CA ARG A 3 6.75 6.43 -4.39
C ARG A 3 5.96 5.12 -4.54
N LEU A 4 5.76 4.40 -3.44
CA LEU A 4 5.02 3.14 -3.38
C LEU A 4 3.68 3.34 -2.66
N GLN A 5 2.68 2.55 -3.03
CA GLN A 5 1.38 2.49 -2.37
C GLN A 5 0.94 1.02 -2.23
N PHE A 6 0.53 0.62 -1.04
CA PHE A 6 0.00 -0.72 -0.79
C PHE A 6 -1.49 -0.64 -0.51
N MET A 7 -2.28 -1.30 -1.35
CA MET A 7 -3.71 -1.45 -1.12
C MET A 7 -3.95 -2.64 -0.20
N SER A 8 -4.91 -2.53 0.72
CA SER A 8 -5.37 -3.72 1.45
C SER A 8 -6.09 -4.70 0.53
N THR A 9 -6.14 -5.95 0.96
CA THR A 9 -6.84 -7.05 0.28
C THR A 9 -8.34 -6.76 0.07
N PHE A 10 -8.93 -5.90 0.91
CA PHE A 10 -10.31 -5.43 0.79
C PHE A 10 -10.54 -4.54 -0.44
N PHE A 11 -9.53 -3.84 -0.94
CA PHE A 11 -9.68 -2.95 -2.09
C PHE A 11 -10.15 -3.73 -3.32
N TYR A 12 -9.44 -4.81 -3.68
CA TYR A 12 -9.79 -5.63 -4.84
C TYR A 12 -11.18 -6.26 -4.67
N LYS A 13 -11.47 -6.79 -3.47
CA LYS A 13 -12.79 -7.33 -3.12
C LYS A 13 -13.90 -6.29 -3.30
N LYS A 14 -13.65 -5.02 -2.96
CA LYS A 14 -14.65 -3.96 -3.04
C LYS A 14 -14.87 -3.45 -4.46
N ILE A 15 -13.83 -3.33 -5.28
CA ILE A 15 -13.99 -2.90 -6.68
C ILE A 15 -14.56 -4.00 -7.58
N THR A 16 -14.52 -5.25 -7.13
CA THR A 16 -15.15 -6.39 -7.82
C THR A 16 -16.51 -6.78 -7.25
N SER A 17 -16.94 -6.22 -6.12
CA SER A 17 -18.25 -6.45 -5.52
C SER A 17 -19.38 -5.70 -6.22
N VAL A 18 -19.49 -5.84 -7.55
CA VAL A 18 -20.58 -5.24 -8.34
C VAL A 18 -21.90 -5.89 -7.88
N PRO A 19 -22.92 -5.11 -7.48
CA PRO A 19 -24.18 -5.67 -7.07
C PRO A 19 -24.80 -6.50 -8.21
N GLN A 20 -25.15 -7.75 -7.93
CA GLN A 20 -26.02 -8.51 -8.82
C GLN A 20 -27.37 -7.80 -8.88
N ARG A 21 -27.84 -7.46 -10.09
CA ARG A 21 -29.09 -6.72 -10.32
C ARG A 21 -30.26 -7.43 -9.62
N SER A 22 -30.60 -6.97 -8.42
CA SER A 22 -31.73 -7.50 -7.66
C SER A 22 -32.21 -6.41 -6.69
N ARG A 23 -33.35 -5.81 -7.06
CA ARG A 23 -34.19 -4.85 -6.32
C ARG A 23 -33.68 -3.42 -6.12
N GLY A 24 -34.38 -2.49 -6.78
CA GLY A 24 -34.82 -1.18 -6.27
C GLY A 24 -33.79 -0.09 -6.00
N ASP A 25 -32.75 -0.38 -5.23
CA ASP A 25 -31.78 0.59 -4.66
C ASP A 25 -30.34 0.14 -4.95
N THR A 26 -30.07 -0.26 -6.19
CA THR A 26 -28.73 -0.71 -6.57
C THR A 26 -27.83 0.50 -6.88
N ILE A 27 -26.87 0.79 -6.00
CA ILE A 27 -25.77 1.74 -6.26
C ILE A 27 -25.10 1.39 -7.59
N SER A 28 -24.90 2.37 -8.46
CA SER A 28 -24.23 2.14 -9.75
C SER A 28 -22.74 1.82 -9.54
N THR A 29 -22.11 1.11 -10.49
CA THR A 29 -20.67 0.80 -10.41
C THR A 29 -19.83 2.07 -10.29
N ASP A 30 -20.19 3.13 -11.00
CA ASP A 30 -19.51 4.43 -10.95
C ASP A 30 -19.65 5.09 -9.58
N GLU A 31 -20.84 5.08 -8.98
CA GLU A 31 -21.07 5.59 -7.62
C GLU A 31 -20.27 4.81 -6.56
N LEU A 32 -20.20 3.48 -6.70
CA LEU A 32 -19.39 2.63 -5.83
C LEU A 32 -17.90 3.01 -5.95
N PHE A 33 -17.38 3.12 -7.17
CA PHE A 33 -15.99 3.48 -7.42
C PHE A 33 -15.66 4.89 -6.93
N GLU A 34 -16.55 5.86 -7.15
CA GLU A 34 -16.40 7.22 -6.67
C GLU A 34 -16.40 7.26 -5.13
N SER A 35 -17.26 6.48 -4.49
CA SER A 35 -17.31 6.36 -3.03
C SER A 35 -16.02 5.75 -2.44
N ILE A 36 -15.44 4.75 -3.10
CA ILE A 36 -14.14 4.18 -2.74
C ILE A 36 -13.04 5.23 -2.93
N ALA A 37 -12.96 5.85 -4.12
CA ALA A 37 -12.00 6.90 -4.44
C ALA A 37 -12.01 8.05 -3.42
N LYS A 38 -13.19 8.59 -3.10
CA LYS A 38 -13.33 9.68 -2.14
C LYS A 38 -12.89 9.29 -0.74
N ARG A 39 -13.35 8.13 -0.23
CA ARG A 39 -13.09 7.73 1.16
C ARG A 39 -11.69 7.17 1.37
N TRP A 40 -11.21 6.35 0.45
CA TRP A 40 -9.98 5.57 0.65
C TRP A 40 -8.75 6.31 0.12
N LEU A 41 -8.91 7.23 -0.84
CA LEU A 41 -7.78 7.93 -1.45
C LEU A 41 -7.84 9.43 -1.15
N ILE A 42 -8.85 10.12 -1.67
CA ILE A 42 -8.91 11.60 -1.64
C ILE A 42 -8.99 12.14 -0.21
N ALA A 43 -9.88 11.60 0.63
CA ALA A 43 -10.03 12.03 2.02
C ALA A 43 -8.78 11.77 2.88
N ARG A 44 -7.91 10.86 2.44
CA ARG A 44 -6.64 10.52 3.10
C ARG A 44 -5.44 11.23 2.48
N GLY A 45 -5.64 12.05 1.44
CA GLY A 45 -4.55 12.75 0.75
C GLY A 45 -3.68 11.84 -0.12
N VAL A 46 -4.19 10.68 -0.54
CA VAL A 46 -3.45 9.73 -1.37
C VAL A 46 -3.72 10.00 -2.85
N ASP A 47 -2.65 10.27 -3.60
CA ASP A 47 -2.68 10.43 -5.05
C ASP A 47 -2.03 9.23 -5.77
N LEU A 48 -2.83 8.31 -6.34
CA LEU A 48 -2.27 7.15 -7.06
C LEU A 48 -1.50 7.55 -8.32
N PHE A 49 -1.86 8.65 -8.97
CA PHE A 49 -1.18 9.12 -10.18
C PHE A 49 0.19 9.74 -9.87
N THR A 50 0.58 9.87 -8.60
CA THR A 50 1.95 10.27 -8.22
C THR A 50 2.83 9.08 -7.83
N LYS A 51 2.26 7.87 -7.79
CA LYS A 51 2.95 6.65 -7.35
C LYS A 51 3.63 5.97 -8.52
N LYS A 52 4.85 5.47 -8.26
CA LYS A 52 5.58 4.62 -9.19
C LYS A 52 5.04 3.20 -9.21
N MET A 53 4.64 2.67 -8.05
CA MET A 53 4.01 1.35 -7.97
C MET A 53 2.86 1.37 -6.95
N VAL A 54 1.70 0.86 -7.37
CA VAL A 54 0.54 0.61 -6.51
C VAL A 54 0.30 -0.90 -6.47
N PHE A 55 0.59 -1.52 -5.33
CA PHE A 55 0.40 -2.95 -5.10
C PHE A 55 -1.04 -3.24 -4.72
N VAL A 56 -1.67 -4.14 -5.47
CA VAL A 56 -3.05 -4.60 -5.28
C VAL A 56 -3.05 -6.11 -5.07
N PRO A 57 -3.05 -6.58 -3.81
CA PRO A 57 -3.24 -8.00 -3.52
C PRO A 57 -4.60 -8.48 -4.03
N VAL A 58 -4.60 -9.63 -4.69
CA VAL A 58 -5.78 -10.27 -5.26
C VAL A 58 -6.00 -11.59 -4.55
N HIS A 59 -7.20 -11.77 -4.00
CA HIS A 59 -7.63 -13.03 -3.39
C HIS A 59 -8.94 -13.47 -4.04
N HIS A 60 -8.92 -14.66 -4.65
CA HIS A 60 -10.09 -15.26 -5.28
C HIS A 60 -10.02 -16.78 -5.10
N GLU A 61 -11.09 -17.41 -4.61
CA GLU A 61 -11.18 -18.87 -4.45
C GLU A 61 -9.94 -19.51 -3.76
N PHE A 62 -9.56 -18.99 -2.59
CA PHE A 62 -8.40 -19.45 -1.81
C PHE A 62 -7.03 -19.29 -2.49
N HIS A 63 -6.99 -18.60 -3.63
CA HIS A 63 -5.77 -18.32 -4.37
C HIS A 63 -5.35 -16.85 -4.20
N TRP A 64 -4.07 -16.64 -3.91
CA TRP A 64 -3.44 -15.32 -3.79
C TRP A 64 -2.57 -15.02 -4.99
N SER A 65 -2.72 -13.80 -5.52
CA SER A 65 -1.85 -13.23 -6.53
C SER A 65 -1.71 -11.72 -6.31
N VAL A 66 -0.92 -11.04 -7.14
CA VAL A 66 -0.76 -9.58 -7.04
C VAL A 66 -0.82 -8.91 -8.42
N ALA A 67 -1.61 -7.84 -8.48
CA ALA A 67 -1.54 -6.86 -9.56
C ALA A 67 -0.76 -5.62 -9.08
N VAL A 68 0.10 -5.07 -9.93
CA VAL A 68 0.86 -3.86 -9.61
C VAL A 68 0.66 -2.81 -10.70
N LEU A 69 0.05 -1.69 -10.35
CA LEU A 69 -0.12 -0.56 -11.26
C LEU A 69 1.18 0.24 -11.27
N CYS A 70 1.87 0.24 -12.41
CA CYS A 70 3.20 0.82 -12.55
C CYS A 70 3.14 2.11 -13.35
N ASN A 71 3.97 3.08 -12.98
CA ASN A 71 4.20 4.35 -13.68
C ASN A 71 2.92 5.12 -14.02
N LEU A 72 1.95 5.17 -13.09
CA LEU A 72 0.72 5.93 -13.30
C LEU A 72 1.01 7.44 -13.48
N ASP A 73 2.14 7.92 -13.00
CA ASP A 73 2.59 9.29 -13.21
C ASP A 73 2.83 9.66 -14.67
N ALA A 74 3.07 8.68 -15.55
CA ALA A 74 3.15 8.93 -16.99
C ALA A 74 1.89 9.62 -17.53
N PHE A 75 0.70 9.36 -16.97
CA PHE A 75 -0.55 10.01 -17.37
C PHE A 75 -0.63 11.49 -16.98
N LEU A 76 0.10 11.91 -15.93
CA LEU A 76 0.24 13.33 -15.61
C LEU A 76 1.11 14.07 -16.64
N HIS A 77 1.97 13.33 -17.35
CA HIS A 77 2.89 13.82 -18.37
C HIS A 77 2.41 13.57 -19.80
N GLY A 78 1.10 13.35 -19.99
CA GLY A 78 0.49 13.24 -21.31
C GLY A 78 0.59 11.86 -21.97
N TRP A 79 0.89 10.79 -21.21
CA TRP A 79 0.79 9.43 -21.75
C TRP A 79 -0.62 9.13 -22.25
N SER A 80 -0.72 8.50 -23.42
CA SER A 80 -1.99 8.09 -24.02
C SER A 80 -1.80 6.83 -24.86
N THR A 81 -2.89 6.33 -25.45
CA THR A 81 -2.87 5.14 -26.34
C THR A 81 -1.96 5.31 -27.57
N GLY A 82 -1.66 6.55 -27.98
CA GLY A 82 -0.73 6.83 -29.09
C GLY A 82 0.75 6.87 -28.70
N SER A 83 1.08 6.74 -27.42
CA SER A 83 2.47 6.75 -26.94
C SER A 83 3.24 5.50 -27.39
N ASP A 84 4.57 5.61 -27.47
CA ASP A 84 5.46 4.52 -27.86
C ASP A 84 5.30 3.30 -26.92
N PRO A 85 4.77 2.16 -27.40
CA PRO A 85 4.59 0.97 -26.58
C PRO A 85 5.91 0.33 -26.13
N GLU A 86 7.02 0.66 -26.78
CA GLU A 86 8.37 0.19 -26.45
C GLU A 86 9.09 1.07 -25.43
N SER A 87 8.46 2.16 -24.98
CA SER A 87 9.01 3.00 -23.93
C SER A 87 9.33 2.18 -22.67
N LYS A 88 10.58 2.29 -22.21
CA LYS A 88 11.08 1.58 -21.03
C LYS A 88 10.25 1.88 -19.78
N GLN A 89 9.71 3.09 -19.66
CA GLN A 89 8.97 3.56 -18.49
C GLN A 89 7.46 3.69 -18.75
N ARG A 90 6.92 2.87 -19.67
CA ARG A 90 5.48 2.82 -19.93
C ARG A 90 4.66 2.49 -18.67
N PRO A 91 3.46 3.06 -18.51
CA PRO A 91 2.50 2.59 -17.53
C PRO A 91 2.00 1.20 -17.90
N CYS A 92 1.77 0.35 -16.89
CA CYS A 92 1.21 -0.98 -17.09
C CYS A 92 0.59 -1.55 -15.82
N ILE A 93 -0.20 -2.61 -15.97
CA ILE A 93 -0.56 -3.53 -14.89
C ILE A 93 0.41 -4.71 -14.99
N LEU A 94 1.32 -4.87 -14.03
CA LEU A 94 2.02 -6.14 -13.85
C LEU A 94 1.10 -7.11 -13.11
N TYR A 95 1.05 -8.36 -13.53
CA TYR A 95 0.32 -9.42 -12.82
C TYR A 95 1.26 -10.59 -12.57
N LEU A 96 1.49 -10.89 -11.29
CA LEU A 96 2.38 -11.95 -10.82
C LEU A 96 1.53 -12.99 -10.10
N ASP A 97 1.68 -14.24 -10.51
CA ASP A 97 0.84 -15.37 -10.09
C ASP A 97 1.70 -16.63 -10.07
N SER A 98 1.82 -17.26 -8.90
CA SER A 98 2.61 -18.49 -8.74
C SER A 98 1.89 -19.73 -9.27
N VAL A 99 0.58 -19.65 -9.53
CA VAL A 99 -0.18 -20.70 -10.20
C VAL A 99 -0.40 -20.30 -11.64
N ARG A 100 -0.24 -21.25 -12.57
CA ARG A 100 -0.43 -20.98 -14.01
C ARG A 100 -1.73 -20.19 -14.24
N PRO A 101 -1.65 -18.98 -14.81
CA PRO A 101 -2.73 -18.04 -14.67
C PRO A 101 -3.93 -18.41 -15.54
N ALA A 102 -5.13 -18.45 -14.94
CA ALA A 102 -6.35 -18.19 -15.67
C ALA A 102 -6.31 -16.76 -16.26
N SER A 103 -7.12 -16.47 -17.28
CA SER A 103 -7.16 -15.12 -17.87
C SER A 103 -7.75 -14.11 -16.86
N PRO A 104 -7.00 -13.08 -16.41
CA PRO A 104 -7.47 -12.11 -15.42
C PRO A 104 -8.33 -11.01 -16.07
N GLY A 105 -9.11 -11.35 -17.10
CA GLY A 105 -9.86 -10.37 -17.91
C GLY A 105 -10.78 -9.48 -17.07
N GLY A 106 -11.52 -10.07 -16.13
CA GLY A 106 -12.38 -9.34 -15.19
C GLY A 106 -11.62 -8.40 -14.27
N MET A 107 -10.50 -8.86 -13.70
CA MET A 107 -9.64 -8.07 -12.80
C MET A 107 -9.14 -6.79 -13.49
N THR A 108 -8.57 -6.92 -14.69
CA THR A 108 -8.00 -5.76 -15.40
C THR A 108 -9.07 -4.75 -15.81
N LYS A 109 -10.26 -5.22 -16.20
CA LYS A 109 -11.40 -4.35 -16.46
C LYS A 109 -11.80 -3.56 -15.21
N ALA A 110 -11.93 -4.23 -14.06
CA ALA A 110 -12.28 -3.57 -12.80
C ALA A 110 -11.26 -2.50 -12.40
N LEU A 111 -9.96 -2.80 -12.49
CA LEU A 111 -8.89 -1.84 -12.18
C LEU A 111 -8.92 -0.61 -13.10
N ARG A 112 -9.02 -0.82 -14.43
CA ARG A 112 -9.11 0.29 -15.40
C ARG A 112 -10.34 1.15 -15.18
N SER A 113 -11.50 0.53 -14.99
CA SER A 113 -12.75 1.26 -14.74
C SER A 113 -12.69 2.05 -13.43
N PHE A 114 -12.13 1.48 -12.36
CA PHE A 114 -11.91 2.20 -11.11
C PHE A 114 -10.98 3.40 -11.31
N LEU A 115 -9.84 3.22 -11.99
CA LEU A 115 -8.88 4.31 -12.25
C LEU A 115 -9.49 5.43 -13.09
N ALA A 116 -10.36 5.12 -14.04
CA ALA A 116 -11.07 6.13 -14.83
C ALA A 116 -12.03 6.98 -13.98
N VAL A 117 -12.78 6.34 -13.08
CA VAL A 117 -13.62 7.06 -12.12
C VAL A 117 -12.77 7.87 -11.15
N TYR A 118 -11.68 7.29 -10.64
CA TYR A 118 -10.75 7.94 -9.73
C TYR A 118 -10.10 9.17 -10.37
N ALA A 119 -9.66 9.11 -11.64
CA ALA A 119 -9.08 10.24 -12.36
C ALA A 119 -10.06 11.43 -12.43
N ARG A 120 -11.34 11.18 -12.76
CA ARG A 120 -12.38 12.21 -12.77
C ARG A 120 -12.63 12.78 -11.37
N ALA A 121 -12.79 11.93 -10.36
CA ALA A 121 -13.03 12.34 -8.98
C ALA A 121 -11.85 13.16 -8.39
N ARG A 122 -10.62 12.75 -8.70
CA ARG A 122 -9.38 13.44 -8.36
C ARG A 122 -9.36 14.84 -8.97
N GLN A 123 -9.68 14.97 -10.25
CA GLN A 123 -9.70 16.27 -10.93
C GLN A 123 -10.71 17.23 -10.27
N THR A 124 -11.92 16.76 -9.99
CA THR A 124 -12.93 17.56 -9.26
C THR A 124 -12.43 18.01 -7.88
N ALA A 125 -11.72 17.15 -7.15
CA ALA A 125 -11.18 17.47 -5.83
C ALA A 125 -10.06 18.53 -5.87
N LEU A 126 -9.22 18.52 -6.93
CA LEU A 126 -8.16 19.51 -7.13
C LEU A 126 -8.69 20.90 -7.50
N PHE A 127 -9.75 20.96 -8.32
CA PHE A 127 -10.30 22.20 -8.84
C PHE A 127 -11.52 22.75 -8.06
N SER A 128 -11.95 22.08 -6.99
CA SER A 128 -13.01 22.60 -6.12
C SER A 128 -12.49 23.80 -5.34
N PRO A 129 -13.02 25.03 -5.55
CA PRO A 129 -12.67 26.18 -4.73
C PRO A 129 -13.04 25.87 -3.29
N GLY A 130 -12.06 25.91 -2.40
CA GLY A 130 -12.24 25.53 -1.01
C GLY A 130 -13.45 26.24 -0.40
N HIS A 131 -14.54 25.50 -0.16
CA HIS A 131 -15.48 25.89 0.86
C HIS A 131 -14.75 25.69 2.19
N CYS A 132 -14.20 26.78 2.73
CA CYS A 132 -13.85 26.88 4.14
C CYS A 132 -15.07 26.41 4.96
N ARG A 133 -15.09 25.16 5.38
CA ARG A 133 -15.99 24.71 6.44
C ARG A 133 -15.57 25.48 7.70
N PRO A 134 -16.46 26.23 8.35
CA PRO A 134 -16.10 26.89 9.59
C PRO A 134 -15.70 25.82 10.60
N SER A 135 -14.46 25.93 11.09
CA SER A 135 -14.06 25.33 12.35
C SER A 135 -15.09 25.76 13.39
N ARG A 136 -15.87 24.80 13.92
CA ARG A 136 -16.59 25.02 15.19
C ARG A 136 -15.52 25.22 16.26
N ARG A 137 -15.05 26.46 16.41
CA ARG A 137 -14.39 26.92 17.63
C ARG A 137 -15.43 26.93 18.74
N GLY A 138 -15.02 26.42 19.88
CA GLY A 138 -15.85 26.27 21.07
C GLY A 138 -16.49 27.58 21.52
N ALA A 139 -17.71 27.40 22.04
CA ALA A 139 -18.36 28.08 23.15
C ALA A 139 -17.90 29.51 23.50
N ALA A 140 -18.84 30.45 23.34
CA ALA A 140 -18.90 31.64 24.18
C ALA A 140 -19.65 31.33 25.48
N SER A 141 -19.16 31.97 26.54
CA SER A 141 -19.46 31.86 27.96
C SER A 141 -20.90 32.15 28.40
N SER A 142 -21.31 31.52 29.50
CA SER A 142 -22.15 32.18 30.51
C SER A 142 -21.68 31.80 31.92
N SER A 143 -21.38 32.83 32.71
CA SER A 143 -20.84 32.83 34.07
C SER A 143 -21.75 32.20 35.11
N THR A 144 -21.18 31.62 36.19
CA THR A 144 -21.55 31.88 37.60
C THR A 144 -20.39 31.46 38.53
N MET A 145 -20.28 32.15 39.67
CA MET A 145 -19.15 32.33 40.59
C MET A 145 -18.93 31.25 41.69
N HIS A 146 -17.80 31.42 42.40
CA HIS A 146 -17.40 30.99 43.78
C HIS A 146 -16.59 29.68 43.88
N LEU A 147 -15.56 29.52 44.72
CA LEU A 147 -14.90 30.34 45.76
C LEU A 147 -13.45 29.81 45.94
N ALA A 148 -12.55 30.66 46.42
CA ALA A 148 -11.13 30.38 46.65
C ALA A 148 -10.84 29.42 47.81
N ALA A 149 -9.69 28.72 47.75
CA ALA A 149 -8.82 28.53 48.90
C ALA A 149 -7.35 28.30 48.45
N VAL A 150 -6.50 29.13 49.02
CA VAL A 150 -5.04 29.18 48.96
C VAL A 150 -4.45 27.97 49.70
N LEU A 151 -3.31 27.44 49.25
CA LEU A 151 -2.06 27.26 50.01
C LEU A 151 -0.98 26.60 49.13
N ASN A 152 0.23 27.17 49.17
CA ASN A 152 1.43 26.77 48.44
C ASN A 152 2.33 25.85 49.34
N PRO A 153 3.46 25.29 48.82
CA PRO A 153 3.97 23.93 49.10
C PRO A 153 4.94 23.84 50.28
N PRO A 154 5.47 22.63 50.57
CA PRO A 154 6.93 22.44 50.42
C PRO A 154 7.37 21.06 49.89
N GLN A 155 8.52 21.06 49.21
CA GLN A 155 9.48 19.96 49.03
C GLN A 155 10.59 20.09 50.11
N PRO A 156 11.63 19.22 50.21
CA PRO A 156 11.80 17.80 49.84
C PRO A 156 12.43 16.98 51.01
N GLU A 157 12.48 15.65 50.93
CA GLU A 157 13.57 14.87 51.56
C GLU A 157 13.96 13.64 50.72
N SER A 158 15.27 13.43 50.68
CA SER A 158 16.08 12.45 49.97
C SER A 158 16.06 11.06 50.59
N THR A 159 16.36 10.03 49.79
CA THR A 159 17.32 8.96 50.16
C THR A 159 17.72 8.12 48.94
N GLU A 160 19.01 7.84 48.86
CA GLU A 160 19.70 7.06 47.83
C GLU A 160 19.44 5.56 47.95
N SER A 161 19.54 4.85 46.82
CA SER A 161 20.10 3.49 46.75
C SER A 161 20.56 3.21 45.32
N ALA A 162 21.87 3.06 45.16
CA ALA A 162 22.58 2.77 43.92
C ALA A 162 22.51 1.29 43.53
N PHE A 163 22.59 0.98 42.23
CA PHE A 163 23.41 -0.11 41.67
C PHE A 163 23.69 0.15 40.17
N MET A 164 24.96 -0.04 39.77
CA MET A 164 25.57 0.38 38.49
C MET A 164 25.31 -0.57 37.30
N PRO A 165 25.50 -0.08 36.05
CA PRO A 165 25.42 -0.87 34.83
C PRO A 165 26.77 -1.50 34.44
N LEU A 166 26.72 -2.69 33.82
CA LEU A 166 27.86 -3.30 33.14
C LEU A 166 27.91 -2.81 31.69
N ALA A 167 28.92 -2.00 31.39
CA ALA A 167 29.34 -1.64 30.04
C ALA A 167 30.20 -2.76 29.45
N GLN A 168 29.97 -3.11 28.19
CA GLN A 168 30.96 -3.80 27.37
C GLN A 168 31.04 -3.07 26.03
N GLU A 169 32.17 -2.40 25.83
CA GLU A 169 32.55 -1.69 24.62
C GLU A 169 32.84 -2.69 23.49
N CYS A 170 32.33 -2.41 22.28
CA CYS A 170 32.91 -2.94 21.05
C CYS A 170 32.72 -1.96 19.89
N ARG A 171 33.83 -1.30 19.55
CA ARG A 171 34.27 -0.75 18.26
C ARG A 171 33.29 0.09 17.42
N GLN A 172 33.63 1.36 17.31
CA GLN A 172 33.19 2.27 16.27
C GLN A 172 33.93 1.92 14.97
N ASP A 173 33.23 1.31 14.02
CA ASP A 173 33.58 1.40 12.61
C ASP A 173 32.73 2.53 12.01
N GLU A 174 33.40 3.49 11.38
CA GLU A 174 32.76 4.60 10.67
C GLU A 174 31.99 4.06 9.46
N MET A 175 30.66 4.03 9.57
CA MET A 175 29.77 3.69 8.47
C MET A 175 29.33 4.98 7.79
N GLU A 176 29.75 5.15 6.53
CA GLU A 176 29.34 6.25 5.67
C GLU A 176 27.80 6.39 5.68
N ASP A 177 27.34 7.59 5.99
CA ASP A 177 25.94 7.98 6.05
C ASP A 177 25.33 8.00 4.64
N SER A 178 24.92 6.83 4.15
CA SER A 178 23.94 6.76 3.06
C SER A 178 22.55 6.80 3.70
N THR A 179 21.98 8.00 3.84
CA THR A 179 20.58 8.17 4.18
C THR A 179 19.71 7.54 3.08
N VAL A 180 19.43 6.25 3.18
CA VAL A 180 18.37 5.59 2.42
C VAL A 180 17.08 6.13 2.99
N ALA A 181 16.43 7.04 2.25
CA ALA A 181 15.10 7.50 2.59
C ALA A 181 14.19 6.29 2.75
N THR A 182 13.83 5.96 3.99
CA THR A 182 12.82 4.95 4.29
C THR A 182 11.48 5.51 3.83
N ASP A 183 11.10 5.14 2.61
CA ASP A 183 9.79 5.45 2.06
C ASP A 183 8.73 4.94 3.04
N VAL A 184 7.98 5.86 3.66
CA VAL A 184 6.87 5.52 4.55
C VAL A 184 5.88 4.66 3.77
N ILE A 185 5.71 3.41 4.19
CA ILE A 185 4.73 2.47 3.63
C ILE A 185 3.35 2.93 4.09
N ASP A 186 2.58 3.54 3.20
CA ASP A 186 1.17 3.85 3.48
C ASP A 186 0.32 2.62 3.10
N VAL A 187 -0.20 1.91 4.11
CA VAL A 187 -1.15 0.82 3.93
C VAL A 187 -2.56 1.37 4.15
N ILE A 188 -3.39 1.34 3.10
CA ILE A 188 -4.79 1.74 3.24
C ILE A 188 -5.61 0.55 3.75
N CYS A 189 -5.82 0.49 5.06
CA CYS A 189 -6.78 -0.42 5.69
C CYS A 189 -8.21 0.14 5.57
N GLY A 190 -9.12 -0.68 5.07
CA GLY A 190 -10.53 -0.33 4.87
C GLY A 190 -11.37 -0.53 6.12
N ASP A 191 -11.10 0.17 7.22
CA ASP A 191 -11.92 0.03 8.42
C ASP A 191 -13.14 0.95 8.44
N SER A 192 -14.25 0.34 8.86
CA SER A 192 -15.49 0.97 9.31
C SER A 192 -15.25 1.81 10.58
N ASN A 193 -15.72 3.06 10.56
CA ASN A 193 -15.92 3.97 11.71
C ASN A 193 -14.74 4.33 12.62
N SER A 194 -13.49 3.91 12.36
CA SER A 194 -12.34 4.43 13.12
C SER A 194 -11.93 5.82 12.63
N THR A 195 -11.75 6.74 13.57
CA THR A 195 -11.28 8.10 13.31
C THR A 195 -9.83 8.02 12.80
N PRO A 196 -9.46 8.68 11.69
CA PRO A 196 -8.09 8.63 11.22
C PRO A 196 -7.17 9.30 12.26
N LEU A 197 -6.14 8.59 12.72
CA LEU A 197 -4.97 9.24 13.31
C LEU A 197 -4.46 10.25 12.29
N MET A 198 -4.49 11.53 12.66
CA MET A 198 -4.09 12.66 11.83
C MET A 198 -2.61 12.53 11.45
N THR A 199 -2.35 11.82 10.35
CA THR A 199 -1.08 11.96 9.64
C THR A 199 -1.14 13.29 8.88
N ARG A 200 -0.08 14.09 8.99
CA ARG A 200 0.01 15.46 8.45
C ARG A 200 -0.65 15.56 7.07
N LYS A 201 -1.59 16.52 6.94
CA LYS A 201 -2.21 16.91 5.68
C LYS A 201 -1.11 17.40 4.72
N HIS A 202 -0.51 16.50 3.95
CA HIS A 202 0.09 16.89 2.69
C HIS A 202 -1.09 17.14 1.75
N ALA A 203 -1.54 18.40 1.71
CA ALA A 203 -2.48 18.83 0.68
C ALA A 203 -1.87 18.56 -0.69
N PHE A 204 -2.74 18.29 -1.68
CA PHE A 204 -2.38 18.09 -3.10
C PHE A 204 -1.83 19.38 -3.72
N HIS A 205 -0.72 19.91 -3.19
CA HIS A 205 0.02 20.98 -3.84
C HIS A 205 1.12 20.32 -4.65
N ALA A 206 0.99 20.41 -5.98
CA ALA A 206 2.15 20.33 -6.84
C ALA A 206 3.07 21.49 -6.42
N GLU A 207 4.30 21.19 -6.01
CA GLU A 207 5.34 22.20 -5.83
C GLU A 207 5.57 22.88 -7.19
N LEU A 208 5.15 24.14 -7.30
CA LEU A 208 5.54 25.01 -8.40
C LEU A 208 6.94 25.52 -8.06
N ASP A 209 7.94 25.13 -8.85
CA ASP A 209 9.27 25.71 -8.81
C ASP A 209 9.19 27.17 -9.27
N GLU A 210 9.46 28.13 -8.38
CA GLU A 210 9.30 29.58 -8.62
C GLU A 210 10.41 30.20 -9.50
N THR A 211 11.19 29.40 -10.24
CA THR A 211 12.36 29.91 -10.99
C THR A 211 12.26 29.90 -12.51
N SER A 212 11.06 29.81 -13.09
CA SER A 212 10.86 30.19 -14.50
C SER A 212 9.45 30.71 -14.79
N ASP A 213 9.35 31.81 -15.54
CA ASP A 213 8.11 32.48 -16.01
C ASP A 213 7.30 31.64 -17.04
N VAL A 214 7.30 30.31 -16.89
CA VAL A 214 6.43 29.41 -17.64
C VAL A 214 5.52 28.72 -16.64
N LEU A 215 4.29 29.21 -16.54
CA LEU A 215 3.20 28.50 -15.85
C LEU A 215 3.24 27.03 -16.32
N PRO A 216 3.48 26.03 -15.44
CA PRO A 216 3.38 24.65 -15.85
C PRO A 216 1.95 24.47 -16.32
N GLN A 217 1.77 24.25 -17.62
CA GLN A 217 0.49 23.86 -18.16
C GLN A 217 0.15 22.56 -17.43
N THR A 218 -0.75 22.61 -16.45
CA THR A 218 -1.36 21.41 -15.88
C THR A 218 -2.23 20.85 -17.00
N THR A 219 -1.61 20.15 -17.94
CA THR A 219 -2.32 19.35 -18.93
C THR A 219 -3.22 18.43 -18.13
N GLY A 220 -4.54 18.62 -18.27
CA GLY A 220 -5.51 17.85 -17.51
C GLY A 220 -5.19 16.37 -17.65
N LEU A 221 -5.14 15.65 -16.53
CA LEU A 221 -4.95 14.20 -16.52
C LEU A 221 -6.01 13.55 -17.41
N VAL A 222 -5.59 12.92 -18.50
CA VAL A 222 -6.47 12.11 -19.36
C VAL A 222 -6.14 10.66 -19.13
N PHE A 223 -7.12 9.90 -18.63
CA PHE A 223 -7.02 8.45 -18.46
C PHE A 223 -8.27 7.79 -19.06
N ASP A 224 -8.08 7.13 -20.20
CA ASP A 224 -9.13 6.44 -20.97
C ASP A 224 -9.38 4.99 -20.51
N GLY A 225 -8.51 4.46 -19.63
CA GLY A 225 -8.55 3.06 -19.18
C GLY A 225 -7.77 2.11 -20.09
N ASP A 226 -7.88 2.28 -21.42
CA ASP A 226 -7.31 1.35 -22.40
C ASP A 226 -5.79 1.53 -22.59
N SER A 227 -5.27 2.72 -22.29
CA SER A 227 -3.85 3.07 -22.31
C SER A 227 -2.99 2.42 -21.20
N LEU A 228 -3.58 1.52 -20.39
CA LEU A 228 -2.89 0.79 -19.31
C LEU A 228 -2.84 -0.72 -19.61
N PRO A 229 -1.82 -1.20 -20.35
CA PRO A 229 -1.71 -2.60 -20.79
C PRO A 229 -1.41 -3.56 -19.63
N LEU A 230 -1.87 -4.81 -19.75
CA LEU A 230 -1.51 -5.90 -18.84
C LEU A 230 -0.21 -6.56 -19.32
N LEU A 231 0.74 -6.75 -18.39
CA LEU A 231 1.95 -7.54 -18.60
C LEU A 231 1.99 -8.68 -17.59
N LYS A 232 2.39 -9.87 -18.06
CA LYS A 232 2.53 -11.09 -17.25
C LYS A 232 3.96 -11.59 -17.35
N PRO A 233 4.89 -11.08 -16.53
CA PRO A 233 6.26 -11.56 -16.56
C PRO A 233 6.33 -13.01 -16.06
N LYS A 234 7.36 -13.74 -16.49
CA LYS A 234 7.71 -15.04 -15.93
C LYS A 234 8.15 -14.86 -14.48
N VAL A 235 7.65 -15.70 -13.59
CA VAL A 235 7.96 -15.71 -12.15
C VAL A 235 8.14 -17.15 -11.67
N PRO A 236 8.86 -17.41 -10.56
CA PRO A 236 8.89 -18.73 -9.94
C PRO A 236 7.47 -19.25 -9.71
N LEU A 237 7.16 -20.46 -10.14
CA LEU A 237 5.83 -21.04 -9.96
C LEU A 237 5.82 -21.92 -8.72
N GLN A 238 4.68 -21.98 -8.03
CA GLN A 238 4.50 -22.91 -6.93
C GLN A 238 4.12 -24.28 -7.43
N GLU A 239 4.60 -25.31 -6.73
CA GLU A 239 4.24 -26.71 -6.99
C GLU A 239 3.17 -27.22 -6.01
N ASN A 240 3.08 -26.62 -4.82
CA ASN A 240 2.07 -26.95 -3.81
C ASN A 240 0.79 -26.10 -3.94
N SER A 241 -0.24 -26.45 -3.17
CA SER A 241 -1.57 -25.83 -3.20
C SER A 241 -1.80 -24.71 -2.18
N MET A 242 -0.82 -24.39 -1.33
CA MET A 242 -1.04 -23.53 -0.15
C MET A 242 -0.14 -22.30 -0.07
N ASP A 243 0.97 -22.25 -0.83
CA ASP A 243 1.97 -21.18 -0.70
C ASP A 243 1.71 -19.94 -1.54
N CYS A 244 0.56 -19.82 -2.20
CA CYS A 244 0.30 -18.71 -3.10
C CYS A 244 0.39 -17.35 -2.38
N GLY A 245 0.06 -17.32 -1.08
CA GLY A 245 0.25 -16.16 -0.21
C GLY A 245 1.72 -15.83 0.05
N ILE A 246 2.57 -16.84 0.28
CA ILE A 246 4.02 -16.67 0.50
C ILE A 246 4.69 -16.15 -0.78
N TYR A 247 4.42 -16.77 -1.93
CA TYR A 247 4.92 -16.30 -3.23
C TYR A 247 4.49 -14.85 -3.51
N THR A 248 3.22 -14.52 -3.21
CA THR A 248 2.71 -13.15 -3.37
C THR A 248 3.51 -12.14 -2.54
N LEU A 249 3.84 -12.47 -1.28
CA LEU A 249 4.65 -11.60 -0.42
C LEU A 249 6.07 -11.43 -0.97
N MET A 250 6.72 -12.53 -1.39
CA MET A 250 8.07 -12.48 -1.96
C MET A 250 8.13 -11.67 -3.26
N TYR A 251 7.12 -11.76 -4.13
CA TYR A 251 7.01 -10.91 -5.32
C TYR A 251 6.92 -9.43 -4.97
N VAL A 252 6.08 -9.10 -4.00
CA VAL A 252 5.86 -7.73 -3.55
C VAL A 252 7.14 -7.17 -2.95
N GLU A 253 7.82 -7.93 -2.09
CA GLU A 253 9.09 -7.52 -1.49
C GLU A 253 10.17 -7.30 -2.55
N TYR A 254 10.33 -8.24 -3.50
CA TYR A 254 11.30 -8.07 -4.58
C TYR A 254 11.03 -6.80 -5.39
N LEU A 255 9.79 -6.55 -5.80
CA LEU A 255 9.45 -5.38 -6.60
C LEU A 255 9.56 -4.08 -5.81
N ALA A 256 9.23 -4.09 -4.51
CA ALA A 256 9.35 -2.93 -3.64
C ALA A 256 10.81 -2.55 -3.38
N THR A 257 11.71 -3.54 -3.33
CA THR A 257 13.15 -3.34 -3.07
C THR A 257 13.98 -3.15 -4.34
N LYS A 258 13.60 -3.78 -5.46
CA LYS A 258 14.36 -3.82 -6.72
C LYS A 258 13.51 -3.43 -7.91
N TRP A 259 13.39 -2.12 -8.14
CA TRP A 259 12.48 -1.60 -9.16
C TRP A 259 12.91 -1.97 -10.58
N PRO A 260 11.96 -2.19 -11.51
CA PRO A 260 12.28 -2.40 -12.91
C PRO A 260 12.83 -1.12 -13.56
N GLU A 261 13.99 -1.23 -14.21
CA GLU A 261 14.53 -0.16 -15.08
C GLU A 261 13.79 -0.07 -16.42
N SER A 262 13.11 -1.16 -16.80
CA SER A 262 12.33 -1.27 -18.01
C SER A 262 11.13 -2.17 -17.76
N TYR A 263 9.97 -1.75 -18.28
CA TYR A 263 8.72 -2.49 -18.29
C TYR A 263 8.48 -3.20 -19.64
N GLN A 264 9.53 -3.38 -20.45
CA GLN A 264 9.51 -4.29 -21.59
C GLN A 264 9.49 -5.74 -21.09
N LEU A 265 8.62 -6.57 -21.67
CA LEU A 265 8.36 -7.92 -21.15
C LEU A 265 9.61 -8.80 -21.12
N ASP A 266 10.48 -8.71 -22.12
CA ASP A 266 11.73 -9.48 -22.15
C ASP A 266 12.70 -9.10 -21.02
N ARG A 267 12.77 -7.80 -20.70
CA ARG A 267 13.60 -7.30 -19.59
C ARG A 267 13.03 -7.68 -18.24
N LEU A 268 11.71 -7.65 -18.09
CA LEU A 268 11.05 -8.16 -16.90
C LEU A 268 11.34 -9.66 -16.74
N ASN A 269 11.12 -10.46 -17.78
CA ASN A 269 11.35 -11.90 -17.77
C ASN A 269 12.79 -12.28 -17.39
N GLN A 270 13.79 -11.56 -17.92
CA GLN A 270 15.21 -11.77 -17.56
C GLN A 270 15.48 -11.57 -16.07
N ARG A 271 14.72 -10.71 -15.40
CA ARG A 271 14.91 -10.37 -13.98
C ARG A 271 14.03 -11.18 -13.05
N THR A 272 12.85 -11.58 -13.52
CA THR A 272 11.82 -12.18 -12.67
C THR A 272 11.66 -13.68 -12.82
N SER A 273 12.28 -14.34 -13.81
CA SER A 273 12.10 -15.79 -13.98
C SER A 273 12.68 -16.63 -12.84
N GLU A 274 13.75 -16.15 -12.21
CA GLU A 274 14.55 -16.88 -11.21
C GLU A 274 14.71 -16.03 -9.94
N LEU A 275 13.62 -15.45 -9.45
CA LEU A 275 13.65 -14.55 -8.28
C LEU A 275 14.13 -15.23 -7.00
N PHE A 276 13.70 -16.48 -6.81
CA PHE A 276 13.92 -17.29 -5.62
C PHE A 276 13.61 -18.76 -5.92
N GLY A 277 14.15 -19.66 -5.11
CA GLY A 277 13.90 -21.11 -5.16
C GLY A 277 12.91 -21.57 -4.09
N THR A 278 12.53 -22.85 -4.11
CA THR A 278 11.60 -23.45 -3.13
C THR A 278 12.11 -23.36 -1.70
N SER A 279 13.42 -23.56 -1.47
CA SER A 279 14.03 -23.41 -0.15
C SER A 279 13.89 -21.99 0.43
N ASP A 280 13.89 -20.98 -0.43
CA ASP A 280 13.70 -19.59 0.00
C ASP A 280 12.25 -19.36 0.46
N VAL A 281 11.28 -20.04 -0.14
CA VAL A 281 9.86 -19.98 0.24
C VAL A 281 9.65 -20.58 1.63
N ASP A 282 10.26 -21.73 1.92
CA ASP A 282 10.20 -22.37 3.23
C ASP A 282 10.86 -21.50 4.30
N ALA A 283 12.05 -20.96 4.00
CA ALA A 283 12.76 -20.04 4.88
C ALA A 283 11.93 -18.76 5.13
N TYR A 284 11.26 -18.23 4.11
CA TYR A 284 10.41 -17.04 4.23
C TYR A 284 9.18 -17.30 5.11
N ARG A 285 8.60 -18.50 5.04
CA ARG A 285 7.51 -18.90 5.95
C ARG A 285 7.96 -18.91 7.41
N MET A 286 9.14 -19.49 7.69
CA MET A 286 9.73 -19.49 9.03
C MET A 286 10.05 -18.07 9.51
N GLU A 287 10.53 -17.21 8.61
CA GLU A 287 10.85 -15.82 8.91
C GLU A 287 9.59 -15.02 9.28
N ILE A 288 8.48 -15.20 8.56
CA ILE A 288 7.20 -14.57 8.93
C ILE A 288 6.76 -15.01 10.33
N GLU A 289 6.81 -16.31 10.63
CA GLU A 289 6.47 -16.81 11.97
C GLU A 289 7.36 -16.16 13.04
N ARG A 290 8.68 -16.15 12.80
CA ARG A 290 9.66 -15.54 13.70
C ARG A 290 9.34 -14.07 13.97
N VAL A 291 9.09 -13.28 12.91
CA VAL A 291 8.76 -11.85 13.03
C VAL A 291 7.47 -11.65 13.83
N VAL A 292 6.41 -12.39 13.53
CA VAL A 292 5.13 -12.28 14.24
C VAL A 292 5.28 -12.63 15.72
N ARG A 293 5.99 -13.71 16.05
CA ARG A 293 6.25 -14.10 17.44
C ARG A 293 7.10 -13.07 18.19
N CYS A 294 8.15 -12.54 17.57
CA CYS A 294 8.96 -11.47 18.16
C CYS A 294 8.12 -10.21 18.45
N LEU A 295 7.28 -9.80 17.50
CA LEU A 295 6.38 -8.65 17.68
C LEU A 295 5.38 -8.90 18.80
N ALA A 296 4.76 -10.08 18.85
CA ALA A 296 3.83 -10.46 19.90
C ALA A 296 4.49 -10.40 21.29
N HIS A 297 5.69 -10.98 21.44
CA HIS A 297 6.44 -10.92 22.68
C HIS A 297 6.77 -9.48 23.08
N SER A 298 7.22 -8.64 22.14
CA SER A 298 7.51 -7.22 22.39
C SER A 298 6.28 -6.42 22.83
N GLN A 299 5.07 -6.91 22.52
CA GLN A 299 3.79 -6.33 22.90
C GLN A 299 3.19 -6.97 24.16
N GLY A 300 3.93 -7.84 24.85
CA GLY A 300 3.48 -8.51 26.08
C GLY A 300 2.49 -9.64 25.86
N ILE A 301 2.42 -10.21 24.64
CA ILE A 301 1.57 -11.36 24.33
C ILE A 301 2.39 -12.63 24.59
N GLU A 302 2.13 -13.29 25.72
CA GLU A 302 2.96 -14.42 26.20
C GLU A 302 2.38 -15.81 25.85
N ASN A 303 1.07 -15.93 25.60
CA ASN A 303 0.38 -17.22 25.38
C ASN A 303 0.19 -17.55 23.90
N LEU A 304 1.25 -17.48 23.10
CA LEU A 304 1.18 -17.92 21.70
C LEU A 304 1.18 -19.46 21.62
N PRO A 305 0.40 -20.07 20.71
CA PRO A 305 0.51 -21.50 20.44
C PRO A 305 1.95 -21.90 20.14
N GLU A 306 2.38 -23.07 20.60
CA GLU A 306 3.68 -23.62 20.23
C GLU A 306 3.80 -23.72 18.71
N SER A 307 5.03 -23.58 18.20
CA SER A 307 5.28 -23.78 16.76
C SER A 307 5.00 -25.24 16.45
N VAL A 308 3.98 -25.49 15.63
CA VAL A 308 3.66 -26.83 15.16
C VAL A 308 4.41 -27.00 13.85
N CYS A 309 5.63 -27.53 13.93
CA CYS A 309 6.28 -28.08 12.75
C CYS A 309 5.48 -29.33 12.37
N TYR A 310 4.62 -29.22 11.35
CA TYR A 310 4.14 -30.42 10.68
C TYR A 310 5.34 -30.98 9.93
N ASP A 311 6.04 -31.92 10.56
CA ASP A 311 6.82 -32.90 9.82
C ASP A 311 5.80 -33.56 8.87
N ILE A 312 5.86 -33.19 7.59
CA ILE A 312 5.11 -33.88 6.56
C ILE A 312 5.81 -35.23 6.43
N ASP A 313 5.41 -36.16 7.30
CA ASP A 313 5.86 -37.54 7.23
C ASP A 313 5.56 -38.03 5.81
N ALA A 314 6.59 -38.55 5.15
CA ALA A 314 6.53 -39.12 3.80
C ALA A 314 5.67 -40.41 3.71
N ALA A 315 4.75 -40.62 4.65
CA ALA A 315 3.97 -41.83 4.82
C ALA A 315 2.66 -41.86 4.01
N ASP A 316 2.18 -40.72 3.48
CA ASP A 316 0.91 -40.67 2.74
C ASP A 316 1.07 -40.77 1.20
N MET A 317 2.22 -41.29 0.72
CA MET A 317 2.45 -41.56 -0.70
C MET A 317 2.30 -43.04 -1.09
N GLU A 318 1.69 -43.86 -0.22
CA GLU A 318 1.26 -45.22 -0.55
C GLU A 318 -0.27 -45.33 -0.39
N ASP A 319 -1.02 -44.73 -1.32
CA ASP A 319 -2.29 -45.28 -1.85
C ASP A 319 -2.99 -44.23 -2.74
N ALA A 320 -2.64 -44.21 -4.03
CA ALA A 320 -3.49 -43.72 -5.14
C ALA A 320 -3.00 -44.26 -6.49
#